data_AF-A0A229RAU7-F1
#
_entry.id   AF-A0A229RAU7-F1
#
_cell.length_a   1.000
_cell.length_b   1.000
_cell.length_c   1.000
_cell.angle_alpha   90.00
_cell.angle_beta   90.00
_cell.angle_gamma   90.00
#
_symmetry.space_group_name_H-M   'P 1'
#
loop_
_entity.id
_entity.type
_entity.pdbx_description
1 polymer ?
#
loop_
_entity_poly.entity_id
_entity_poly.type
_entity_poly.pdbx_seq_one_letter_code
_entity_poly.pdbx_strand_id
1 'polypeptide(L)' 'MTAARMLGIGRTTAYKLARNGTLPVPAVRVGRSYRIAVAPLIELLGLGKEPRA' A
#
# COMPACT_ATOMS: atom_id res chain seq x y z
N MET A 1 -6.03 -4.74 5.47
CA MET A 1 -5.67 -6.11 5.02
C MET A 1 -5.49 -6.19 3.51
N THR A 2 -6.30 -5.49 2.71
CA THR A 2 -6.27 -5.55 1.24
C THR A 2 -4.93 -5.12 0.62
N ALA A 3 -4.42 -3.93 0.96
CA ALA A 3 -3.22 -3.39 0.31
C ALA A 3 -1.93 -4.21 0.56
N ALA A 4 -1.72 -4.75 1.76
CA ALA A 4 -0.55 -5.60 2.05
C ALA A 4 -0.54 -6.88 1.20
N ARG A 5 -1.73 -7.48 0.98
CA ARG A 5 -1.89 -8.63 0.07
C ARG A 5 -1.63 -8.27 -1.38
N MET A 6 -2.10 -7.11 -1.84
CA MET A 6 -1.83 -6.64 -3.21
C MET A 6 -0.33 -6.45 -3.46
N LEU A 7 0.41 -6.05 -2.44
CA LEU A 7 1.87 -5.89 -2.49
C LEU A 7 2.63 -7.21 -2.22
N GLY A 8 1.95 -8.34 -2.03
CA GLY A 8 2.59 -9.64 -1.73
C GLY A 8 3.27 -9.71 -0.36
N ILE A 9 2.99 -8.78 0.56
CA ILE A 9 3.69 -8.68 1.85
C ILE A 9 2.82 -9.18 3.00
N GLY A 10 3.43 -9.96 3.90
CA GLY A 10 2.78 -10.41 5.13
C GLY A 10 2.41 -9.26 6.07
N ARG A 11 1.39 -9.45 6.90
CA ARG A 11 0.85 -8.45 7.84
C ARG A 11 1.94 -7.81 8.69
N THR A 12 2.80 -8.63 9.30
CA THR A 12 3.84 -8.17 10.22
C THR A 12 4.83 -7.26 9.51
N THR A 13 5.25 -7.62 8.30
CA THR A 13 6.16 -6.82 7.47
C THR A 13 5.51 -5.49 7.07
N ALA A 14 4.24 -5.51 6.63
CA ALA A 14 3.52 -4.29 6.30
C ALA A 14 3.41 -3.33 7.49
N TYR A 15 3.13 -3.84 8.70
CA TYR A 15 3.11 -3.02 9.91
C TYR A 15 4.49 -2.46 10.28
N LYS A 16 5.56 -3.25 10.14
CA LYS A 16 6.94 -2.79 10.37
C LYS A 16 7.31 -1.66 9.42
N LEU A 17 7.06 -1.84 8.12
CA LEU A 17 7.31 -0.83 7.09
C LEU A 17 6.49 0.44 7.34
N ALA A 18 5.22 0.30 7.74
CA ALA A 18 4.34 1.44 7.99
C ALA A 18 4.79 2.23 9.23
N ARG A 19 5.25 1.52 10.27
CA ARG A 19 5.80 2.15 11.48
C ARG A 19 7.13 2.85 11.21
N ASN A 20 7.96 2.28 10.34
CA ASN A 20 9.27 2.83 9.99
C ASN A 20 9.20 3.91 8.90
N GLY A 21 8.04 4.15 8.30
CA GLY A 21 7.89 5.09 7.18
C GLY A 21 8.58 4.64 5.89
N THR A 22 8.99 3.38 5.79
CA THR A 22 9.73 2.81 4.64
C THR A 22 8.83 2.05 3.67
N LEU A 23 7.52 2.26 3.78
CA LEU A 23 6.56 1.62 2.91
C LEU A 23 6.66 2.25 1.51
N PRO A 24 6.65 1.46 0.42
CA PRO A 24 6.80 2.00 -0.94
C PRO A 24 5.64 2.89 -1.38
N VAL A 25 4.57 2.95 -0.59
CA VAL A 25 3.40 3.80 -0.80
C VAL A 25 3.07 4.56 0.47
N PRO A 26 2.53 5.80 0.36
CA PRO A 26 2.10 6.58 1.50
C PRO A 26 1.10 5.83 2.37
N ALA A 27 1.41 5.72 3.66
CA ALA A 27 0.56 5.12 4.67
C ALA A 27 0.21 6.16 5.75
N VAL A 28 -1.08 6.29 6.05
CA VAL A 28 -1.60 7.17 7.09
C VAL A 28 -2.13 6.31 8.23
N ARG A 29 -1.73 6.66 9.46
CA ARG A 29 -2.27 6.01 10.66
C ARG A 29 -3.63 6.62 11.01
N VAL A 30 -4.67 5.79 10.98
CA VAL A 30 -6.03 6.15 11.37
C VAL A 30 -6.41 5.32 12.60
N GLY A 31 -6.28 5.94 13.78
CA GLY A 31 -6.44 5.27 15.06
C GLY A 31 -5.47 4.10 15.25
N ARG A 32 -6.02 2.87 15.34
CA ARG A 32 -5.25 1.62 15.52
C ARG A 32 -4.84 0.95 14.20
N SER A 33 -5.27 1.49 13.06
CA SER A 33 -5.05 0.89 11.74
C SER A 33 -4.19 1.78 10.86
N TYR A 34 -3.43 1.19 9.95
CA TYR A 34 -2.79 1.91 8.85
C TYR A 34 -3.66 1.83 7.60
N ARG A 35 -3.85 2.96 6.93
CA ARG A 35 -4.49 3.06 5.62
C ARG A 35 -3.44 3.44 4.59
N ILE A 36 -3.48 2.78 3.44
CA ILE A 36 -2.60 3.04 2.31
C ILE A 36 -3.39 3.86 1.28
N ALA A 37 -2.78 4.90 0.74
CA ALA A 37 -3.38 5.69 -0.32
C ALA A 37 -3.55 4.83 -1.60
N VAL A 38 -4.76 4.82 -2.16
CA VAL A 38 -5.11 3.92 -3.28
C VAL A 38 -4.47 4.37 -4.59
N ALA A 39 -4.44 5.67 -4.88
CA ALA A 39 -3.82 6.21 -6.10
C ALA A 39 -2.34 5.79 -6.29
N PRO A 40 -1.43 6.05 -5.32
CA PRO A 40 -0.03 5.60 -5.46
C PRO A 40 0.11 4.07 -5.40
N LEU A 41 -0.84 3.36 -4.77
CA LEU A 41 -0.86 1.89 -4.81
C LEU A 41 -1.20 1.38 -6.21
N ILE A 42 -2.16 2.00 -6.90
CA ILE A 42 -2.53 1.66 -8.28
C ILE A 42 -1.36 1.95 -9.24
N GLU A 43 -0.68 3.09 -9.08
CA GLU A 43 0.51 3.42 -9.85
C GLU A 43 1.65 2.43 -9.63
N LEU A 44 1.95 2.08 -8.37
CA LEU A 44 2.98 1.11 -8.03
C LEU A 44 2.69 -0.28 -8.62
N LEU A 45 1.42 -0.68 -8.67
CA LEU A 45 0.99 -1.94 -9.25
C LEU A 45 0.90 -1.90 -10.78
N GLY A 46 1.12 -0.75 -11.41
CA GLY A 46 0.98 -0.57 -12.87
C GLY A 46 -0.46 -0.67 -13.37
N LEU A 47 -1.45 -0.65 -12.47
CA LEU A 47 -2.87 -0.82 -12.79
C LEU A 47 -3.54 0.48 -13.25
N GLY A 48 -2.90 1.63 -13.07
CA GLY A 48 -3.42 2.95 -13.47
C GLY A 48 -3.33 3.22 -14.97
N LYS A 49 -2.70 2.32 -15.72
CA LYS A 49 -2.50 2.43 -17.15
C LYS A 49 -3.20 1.26 -17.84
N GLU A 50 -4.52 1.30 -17.94
CA GLU A 50 -5.15 0.63 -19.09
C GLU A 50 -4.78 1.46 -20.32
N PRO A 51 -4.01 0.94 -21.29
CA PRO A 51 -4.12 1.46 -22.63
C PRO A 51 -5.54 1.13 -23.08
N ARG A 52 -6.44 2.10 -23.00
CA ARG A 52 -7.70 2.03 -23.71
C ARG A 52 -7.37 2.11 -25.20
N ALA A 53 -7.13 0.95 -25.79
CA ALA A 53 -7.14 0.69 -27.21
C ALA A 53 -8.54 0.19 -27.61
#